data_AF-A0A329RQJ2-F1
#
_entry.id   AF-A0A329RQJ2-F1
#
_cell.length_a   1.000
_cell.length_b   1.000
_cell.length_c   1.000
_cell.angle_alpha   90.00
_cell.angle_beta   90.00
_cell.angle_gamma   90.00
#
_symmetry.space_group_name_H-M   'P 1'
#
loop_
_entity.id
_entity.type
_entity.pdbx_description
1 polymer ?
#
loop_
_entity_poly.entity_id
_entity_poly.type
_entity_poly.pdbx_seq_one_letter_code
_entity_poly.pdbx_strand_id
1 'polypeptide(L)'
;MPKRIPWTERAVAADARDAELIFDAYKSFDIGKSNTMVCTVFTDANVHKRRRRLLQCSSETCSECSELPYSCRGKLPTCLTTNRISFYEFGGHASDAMSLKKKKLTMSQKTLCREMAEHNLRPMRIRHALSRKFDTPLENQPVLRVVQNFVNHYSRTHLENHERVDEIRKWIHARAFNGDDAMGHTFIFGWELDREGRPEVGNGSDERPFIVGISTKALM
;
A
#
# COMPACT_ATOMS: atom_id res chain seq x y z
N MET A 1 -11.14 28.88 -27.58
CA MET A 1 -9.92 28.22 -27.06
C MET A 1 -10.09 27.98 -25.57
N PRO A 2 -9.74 26.80 -25.02
CA PRO A 2 -9.85 26.58 -23.58
C PRO A 2 -8.94 27.56 -22.84
N LYS A 3 -9.50 28.32 -21.87
CA LYS A 3 -8.75 29.30 -21.07
C LYS A 3 -7.56 28.60 -20.41
N ARG A 4 -6.33 29.04 -20.70
CA ARG A 4 -5.13 28.53 -20.03
C ARG A 4 -5.17 28.99 -18.58
N ILE A 5 -5.19 28.03 -17.66
CA ILE A 5 -5.06 28.30 -16.22
C ILE A 5 -3.61 28.75 -15.97
N PRO A 6 -3.36 29.93 -15.39
CA PRO A 6 -2.01 30.41 -15.07
C PRO A 6 -1.51 29.70 -13.81
N TRP A 7 -0.82 28.58 -13.99
CA TRP A 7 -0.24 27.82 -12.89
C TRP A 7 1.01 28.50 -12.34
N THR A 8 1.07 28.69 -11.03
CA THR A 8 2.28 29.13 -10.31
C THR A 8 3.16 27.92 -10.05
N GLU A 9 4.42 27.99 -10.49
CA GLU A 9 5.40 26.93 -10.24
C GLU A 9 5.89 27.01 -8.81
N ARG A 10 5.80 25.89 -8.07
CA ARG A 10 6.29 25.79 -6.68
C ARG A 10 7.49 24.88 -6.56
N ALA A 11 7.54 23.85 -7.40
CA ALA A 11 8.67 22.96 -7.55
C ALA A 11 8.73 22.42 -8.98
N VAL A 12 9.90 22.40 -9.59
CA VAL A 12 10.09 21.86 -10.95
C VAL A 12 11.18 20.80 -10.91
N ALA A 13 10.86 19.62 -11.46
CA ALA A 13 11.76 18.48 -11.56
C ALA A 13 12.51 18.10 -10.26
N ALA A 14 11.91 18.36 -9.09
CA ALA A 14 12.46 18.00 -7.79
C ALA A 14 12.58 16.48 -7.67
N ASP A 15 13.58 16.00 -6.95
CA ASP A 15 13.66 14.59 -6.61
C ASP A 15 12.56 14.22 -5.59
N ALA A 16 12.42 12.94 -5.30
CA ALA A 16 11.34 12.46 -4.43
C ALA A 16 11.45 12.95 -2.97
N ARG A 17 12.67 13.21 -2.46
CA ARG A 17 12.89 13.68 -1.08
C ARG A 17 12.58 15.16 -0.97
N ASP A 18 13.12 15.95 -1.88
CA ASP A 18 12.87 17.40 -1.93
C ASP A 18 11.39 17.69 -2.15
N ALA A 19 10.75 16.92 -3.03
CA ALA A 19 9.32 17.03 -3.25
C ALA A 19 8.52 16.74 -1.98
N GLU A 20 8.91 15.75 -1.17
CA GLU A 20 8.25 15.41 0.09
C GLU A 20 8.34 16.55 1.11
N LEU A 21 9.53 17.15 1.27
CA LEU A 21 9.72 18.34 2.11
C LEU A 21 8.87 19.52 1.64
N ILE A 22 8.80 19.73 0.33
CA ILE A 22 7.95 20.76 -0.27
C ILE A 22 6.48 20.43 0.03
N PHE A 23 5.99 19.20 -0.16
CA PHE A 23 4.61 18.87 0.20
C PHE A 23 4.31 19.03 1.69
N ASP A 24 5.28 18.78 2.55
CA ASP A 24 5.14 18.96 4.00
C ASP A 24 5.05 20.44 4.41
N ALA A 25 5.60 21.36 3.62
CA ALA A 25 5.45 22.80 3.86
C ALA A 25 4.10 23.38 3.39
N TYR A 26 3.36 22.70 2.50
CA TYR A 26 2.12 23.23 1.91
C TYR A 26 0.86 22.71 2.59
N LYS A 27 -0.31 23.28 2.31
CA LYS A 27 -1.58 22.79 2.87
C LYS A 27 -1.96 21.39 2.36
N SER A 28 -2.87 20.75 3.09
CA SER A 28 -3.40 19.44 2.74
C SER A 28 -4.07 19.46 1.36
N PHE A 29 -3.73 18.47 0.53
CA PHE A 29 -4.35 18.25 -0.76
C PHE A 29 -4.82 16.81 -0.91
N ASP A 30 -5.97 16.65 -1.58
CA ASP A 30 -6.49 15.36 -2.05
C ASP A 30 -6.41 15.24 -3.57
N ILE A 31 -6.27 14.01 -4.05
CA ILE A 31 -6.18 13.72 -5.49
C ILE A 31 -7.59 13.63 -6.06
N GLY A 32 -7.99 14.63 -6.85
CA GLY A 32 -9.28 14.62 -7.54
C GLY A 32 -9.25 13.88 -8.87
N LYS A 33 -8.16 14.00 -9.65
CA LYS A 33 -7.97 13.28 -10.92
C LYS A 33 -6.55 12.77 -11.07
N SER A 34 -6.36 11.61 -11.69
CA SER A 34 -5.05 10.98 -11.87
C SER A 34 -4.99 10.26 -13.20
N ASN A 35 -4.23 10.81 -14.15
CA ASN A 35 -4.12 10.30 -15.52
C ASN A 35 -2.65 10.06 -15.87
N THR A 36 -2.39 9.18 -16.82
CA THR A 36 -1.05 8.94 -17.36
C THR A 36 -0.94 9.59 -18.74
N MET A 37 0.19 10.24 -19.02
CA MET A 37 0.49 10.89 -20.30
C MET A 37 1.95 10.71 -20.66
N VAL A 38 2.33 11.05 -21.90
CA VAL A 38 3.74 11.08 -22.30
C VAL A 38 4.50 12.09 -21.44
N CYS A 39 5.69 11.70 -20.98
CA CYS A 39 6.54 12.60 -20.24
C CYS A 39 7.22 13.58 -21.19
N THR A 40 7.05 14.86 -20.89
CA THR A 40 7.62 15.97 -21.67
C THR A 40 8.65 16.76 -20.86
N VAL A 41 8.98 16.30 -19.64
CA VAL A 41 9.91 17.00 -18.73
C VAL A 41 11.35 16.60 -19.00
N PHE A 42 11.56 15.39 -19.51
CA PHE A 42 12.89 14.88 -19.86
C PHE A 42 12.83 14.42 -21.31
N THR A 43 13.68 15.01 -22.14
CA THR A 43 13.99 14.55 -23.49
C THR A 43 15.02 13.42 -23.36
N ASP A 44 14.64 12.33 -22.71
CA ASP A 44 15.45 11.13 -22.73
C ASP A 44 15.15 10.36 -24.02
N ALA A 45 16.11 9.56 -24.50
CA ALA A 45 16.00 8.82 -25.77
C ALA A 45 14.80 7.85 -25.80
N ASN A 46 14.28 7.49 -24.62
CA ASN A 46 13.13 6.61 -24.47
C ASN A 46 11.86 7.38 -24.06
N VAL A 47 10.78 7.18 -24.82
CA VAL A 47 9.45 7.72 -24.49
C VAL A 47 8.94 7.08 -23.21
N HIS A 48 9.03 7.81 -22.10
CA HIS A 48 8.53 7.33 -20.80
C HIS A 48 7.22 8.03 -20.39
N LYS A 49 6.51 7.39 -19.45
CA LYS A 49 5.20 7.82 -18.97
C LYS A 49 5.33 8.77 -17.78
N ARG A 50 4.43 9.75 -17.70
CA ARG A 50 4.27 10.70 -16.60
C ARG A 50 2.86 10.60 -16.05
N ARG A 51 2.72 10.43 -14.74
CA ARG A 51 1.43 10.48 -14.06
C ARG A 51 1.12 11.94 -13.70
N ARG A 52 0.04 12.48 -14.24
CA ARG A 52 -0.48 13.81 -13.90
C ARG A 52 -1.62 13.67 -12.91
N ARG A 53 -1.43 14.17 -11.70
CA ARG A 53 -2.48 14.28 -10.68
C ARG A 53 -2.97 15.73 -10.61
N LEU A 54 -4.27 15.92 -10.58
CA LEU A 54 -4.88 17.20 -10.21
C LEU A 54 -5.33 17.09 -8.76
N LEU A 55 -4.92 18.08 -7.99
CA LEU A 55 -5.09 18.14 -6.55
C LEU A 55 -6.13 19.22 -6.21
N GLN A 56 -6.88 18.97 -5.15
CA GLN A 56 -7.82 19.91 -4.57
C GLN A 56 -7.45 20.14 -3.11
N CYS A 57 -7.56 21.38 -2.65
CA CYS A 57 -7.36 21.70 -1.23
C CYS A 57 -8.30 20.86 -0.36
N SER A 58 -7.75 20.20 0.65
CA SER A 58 -8.46 19.43 1.68
C SER A 58 -8.14 19.93 3.09
N SER A 59 -7.70 21.17 3.19
CA SER A 59 -7.38 21.82 4.47
C SER A 59 -8.67 22.25 5.17
N GLU A 60 -8.88 21.78 6.40
CA GLU A 60 -10.05 22.13 7.23
C GLU A 60 -10.17 23.64 7.43
N THR A 61 -9.05 24.32 7.71
CA THR A 61 -8.99 25.79 7.86
C THR A 61 -9.41 26.53 6.60
N CYS A 62 -9.20 25.96 5.40
CA CYS A 62 -9.70 26.56 4.16
C CYS A 62 -11.17 26.27 3.92
N SER A 63 -11.68 25.14 4.42
CA SER A 63 -13.09 24.77 4.32
C SER A 63 -13.97 25.64 5.23
N GLU A 64 -13.44 26.04 6.38
CA GLU A 64 -14.16 26.89 7.35
C GLU A 64 -14.22 28.36 6.92
N CYS A 65 -13.20 28.85 6.22
CA CYS A 65 -13.10 30.26 5.83
C CYS A 65 -13.80 30.62 4.50
N SER A 66 -14.31 29.64 3.74
CA SER A 66 -14.93 29.94 2.45
C SER A 66 -16.04 28.96 2.08
N GLU A 67 -17.17 29.50 1.62
CA GLU A 67 -18.26 28.73 1.00
C GLU A 67 -17.94 28.24 -0.43
N LEU A 68 -16.76 28.57 -0.96
CA LEU A 68 -16.26 28.07 -2.24
C LEU A 68 -15.10 27.08 -1.99
N PRO A 69 -15.37 25.76 -1.88
CA PRO A 69 -14.39 24.76 -1.42
C PRO A 69 -13.21 24.50 -2.38
N TYR A 70 -13.03 25.30 -3.45
CA TYR A 70 -12.26 24.93 -4.63
C TYR A 70 -11.43 26.05 -5.25
N SER A 71 -11.17 27.14 -4.51
CA SER A 71 -10.37 28.26 -5.03
C SER A 71 -8.92 27.83 -5.33
N CYS A 72 -8.32 27.05 -4.43
CA CYS A 72 -6.98 26.51 -4.61
C CYS A 72 -7.00 25.13 -5.28
N ARG A 73 -6.25 25.02 -6.38
CA ARG A 73 -6.01 23.78 -7.12
C ARG A 73 -4.52 23.52 -7.20
N GLY A 74 -4.14 22.26 -7.06
CA GLY A 74 -2.77 21.82 -7.31
C GLY A 74 -2.67 20.96 -8.57
N LYS A 75 -1.49 20.89 -9.15
CA LYS A 75 -1.15 19.97 -10.22
C LYS A 75 0.20 19.33 -9.91
N LEU A 76 0.20 18.00 -9.98
CA LEU A 76 1.31 17.14 -9.58
C LEU A 76 1.68 16.15 -10.68
N PRO A 77 2.49 16.56 -11.67
CA PRO A 77 3.18 15.65 -12.56
C PRO A 77 4.32 14.91 -11.85
N THR A 78 4.34 13.58 -12.01
CA THR A 78 5.41 12.70 -11.55
C THR A 78 5.90 11.83 -12.72
N CYS A 79 7.21 11.84 -12.99
CA CYS A 79 7.82 10.95 -13.96
C CYS A 79 7.84 9.52 -13.39
N LEU A 80 7.37 8.53 -14.15
CA LEU A 80 7.33 7.14 -13.65
C LEU A 80 8.69 6.44 -13.73
N THR A 81 9.62 6.95 -14.53
CA THR A 81 10.98 6.38 -14.67
C THR A 81 11.96 7.03 -13.70
N THR A 82 12.06 8.36 -13.73
CA THR A 82 13.04 9.10 -12.90
C THR A 82 12.51 9.46 -11.51
N ASN A 83 11.24 9.18 -11.23
CA ASN A 83 10.53 9.53 -9.98
C ASN A 83 10.64 11.01 -9.59
N ARG A 84 10.95 11.90 -10.54
CA ARG A 84 11.00 13.34 -10.35
C ARG A 84 9.59 13.93 -10.37
N ILE A 85 9.39 14.92 -9.54
CA ILE A 85 8.09 15.47 -9.21
C ILE A 85 8.12 16.98 -9.48
N SER A 86 7.02 17.52 -10.00
CA SER A 86 6.84 18.97 -10.10
C SER A 86 5.49 19.35 -9.53
N PHE A 87 5.45 20.45 -8.79
CA PHE A 87 4.27 20.92 -8.11
C PHE A 87 3.92 22.32 -8.61
N TYR A 88 2.65 22.47 -8.94
CA TYR A 88 2.07 23.71 -9.42
C TYR A 88 0.81 24.00 -8.62
N GLU A 89 0.60 25.27 -8.33
CA GLU A 89 -0.55 25.76 -7.60
C GLU A 89 -1.31 26.79 -8.44
N PHE A 90 -2.62 26.86 -8.26
CA PHE A 90 -3.47 27.87 -8.86
C PHE A 90 -4.51 28.33 -7.87
N GLY A 91 -4.71 29.64 -7.79
CA GLY A 91 -5.63 30.29 -6.86
C GLY A 91 -5.01 30.51 -5.48
N GLY A 92 -5.75 31.22 -4.63
CA GLY A 92 -5.38 31.46 -3.23
C GLY A 92 -6.08 30.48 -2.30
N HIS A 93 -5.39 30.12 -1.21
CA HIS A 93 -6.03 29.49 -0.06
C HIS A 93 -6.87 30.52 0.70
N ALA A 94 -8.04 30.11 1.22
CA ALA A 94 -8.95 31.00 1.96
C ALA A 94 -8.45 31.38 3.37
N SER A 95 -7.44 30.68 3.87
CA SER A 95 -6.83 30.86 5.18
C SER A 95 -5.33 30.62 5.02
N ASP A 96 -4.49 31.31 5.78
CA ASP A 96 -3.04 31.06 5.81
C ASP A 96 -2.67 29.97 6.82
N ALA A 97 -3.57 29.62 7.75
CA ALA A 97 -3.30 28.66 8.82
C ALA A 97 -3.18 27.22 8.30
N MET A 98 -2.16 26.48 8.70
CA MET A 98 -2.01 25.07 8.34
C MET A 98 -2.97 24.18 9.14
N SER A 99 -3.66 23.27 8.46
CA SER A 99 -4.45 22.22 9.11
C SER A 99 -3.58 21.02 9.48
N LEU A 100 -3.98 20.24 10.50
CA LEU A 100 -3.36 18.97 10.84
C LEU A 100 -3.38 18.02 9.63
N LYS A 101 -2.20 17.52 9.24
CA LYS A 101 -2.07 16.60 8.11
C LYS A 101 -2.28 15.16 8.57
N LYS A 102 -3.04 14.39 7.79
CA LYS A 102 -3.12 12.94 7.96
C LYS A 102 -1.70 12.36 7.86
N LYS A 103 -1.27 11.62 8.89
CA LYS A 103 0.03 10.93 8.96
C LYS A 103 0.11 9.89 7.84
N LYS A 104 0.84 10.21 6.76
CA LYS A 104 1.07 9.35 5.60
C LYS A 104 2.45 8.71 5.70
N LEU A 105 2.62 7.54 5.10
CA LEU A 105 3.94 6.90 4.98
C LEU A 105 4.80 7.71 4.03
N THR A 106 5.97 8.14 4.51
CA THR A 106 6.96 8.83 3.70
C THR A 106 7.57 7.90 2.65
N MET A 107 8.31 8.43 1.68
CA MET A 107 8.99 7.59 0.69
C MET A 107 10.03 6.66 1.33
N SER A 108 10.80 7.15 2.29
CA SER A 108 11.78 6.35 3.04
C SER A 108 11.10 5.25 3.87
N GLN A 109 9.98 5.58 4.54
CA GLN A 109 9.18 4.62 5.29
C GLN A 109 8.58 3.54 4.38
N LYS A 110 8.09 3.90 3.19
CA LYS A 110 7.58 2.93 2.22
C LYS A 110 8.66 1.96 1.74
N THR A 111 9.88 2.44 1.53
CA THR A 111 11.01 1.58 1.16
C THR A 111 11.31 0.55 2.25
N LEU A 112 11.37 0.98 3.51
CA LEU A 112 11.51 0.05 4.63
C LEU A 112 10.35 -0.93 4.69
N CYS A 113 9.11 -0.47 4.53
CA CYS A 113 7.93 -1.35 4.54
C CYS A 113 8.00 -2.42 3.44
N ARG A 114 8.53 -2.10 2.25
CA ARG A 114 8.72 -3.08 1.16
C ARG A 114 9.77 -4.13 1.52
N GLU A 115 10.93 -3.69 1.98
CA GLU A 115 12.03 -4.57 2.43
C GLU A 115 11.56 -5.51 3.53
N MET A 116 10.84 -4.99 4.52
CA MET A 116 10.30 -5.82 5.62
C MET A 116 9.14 -6.73 5.17
N ALA A 117 8.38 -6.32 4.16
CA ALA A 117 7.31 -7.15 3.58
C ALA A 117 7.90 -8.33 2.77
N GLU A 118 9.02 -8.14 2.07
CA GLU A 118 9.77 -9.21 1.41
C GLU A 118 10.24 -10.27 2.41
N HIS A 119 10.61 -9.86 3.62
CA HIS A 119 10.90 -10.77 4.73
C HIS A 119 9.67 -11.31 5.47
N ASN A 120 8.46 -11.14 4.90
CA ASN A 120 7.19 -11.62 5.46
C ASN A 120 6.91 -11.17 6.91
N LEU A 121 7.43 -9.99 7.29
CA LEU A 121 7.19 -9.46 8.62
C LEU A 121 5.76 -8.94 8.75
N ARG A 122 5.12 -9.27 9.88
CA ARG A 122 3.75 -8.82 10.17
C ARG A 122 3.67 -7.28 10.21
N PRO A 123 2.59 -6.65 9.68
CA PRO A 123 2.45 -5.19 9.65
C PRO A 123 2.65 -4.47 10.99
N MET A 124 2.25 -5.11 12.11
CA MET A 124 2.51 -4.56 13.44
C MET A 124 4.01 -4.48 13.76
N ARG A 125 4.78 -5.53 13.43
CA ARG A 125 6.24 -5.54 13.62
C ARG A 125 6.91 -4.48 12.74
N ILE A 126 6.41 -4.29 11.52
CA ILE A 126 6.86 -3.24 10.61
C ILE A 126 6.62 -1.86 11.24
N ARG A 127 5.43 -1.60 11.80
CA ARG A 127 5.13 -0.33 12.50
C ARG A 127 6.10 -0.03 13.65
N HIS A 128 6.42 -1.02 14.48
CA HIS A 128 7.41 -0.84 15.55
C HIS A 128 8.83 -0.62 15.01
N ALA A 129 9.20 -1.26 13.91
CA ALA A 129 10.49 -1.06 13.28
C ALA A 129 10.61 0.34 12.64
N LEU A 130 9.53 0.88 12.07
CA LEU A 130 9.47 2.27 11.62
C LEU A 130 9.77 3.24 12.77
N SER A 131 9.17 3.01 13.93
CA SER A 131 9.41 3.83 15.12
C SER A 131 10.88 3.82 15.53
N ARG A 132 11.53 2.64 15.53
CA ARG A 132 12.94 2.50 15.89
C ARG A 132 13.91 3.04 14.83
N LYS A 133 13.62 2.87 13.53
CA LYS A 133 14.55 3.27 12.45
C LYS A 133 14.54 4.77 12.18
N PHE A 134 13.43 5.44 12.51
CA PHE A 134 13.24 6.88 12.26
C PHE A 134 13.14 7.69 13.55
N ASP A 135 13.52 7.12 14.70
CA ASP A 135 13.48 7.75 16.03
C ASP A 135 12.19 8.55 16.31
N THR A 136 11.07 8.03 15.83
CA THR A 136 9.79 8.72 15.87
C THR A 136 8.85 7.97 16.83
N PRO A 137 8.23 8.67 17.81
CA PRO A 137 7.30 8.04 18.75
C PRO A 137 6.18 7.29 18.04
N LEU A 138 5.71 6.18 18.62
CA LEU A 138 4.66 5.34 18.03
C LEU A 138 3.35 6.11 17.81
N GLU A 139 3.10 7.14 18.61
CA GLU A 139 1.97 8.07 18.50
C GLU A 139 2.05 8.95 17.25
N ASN A 140 3.27 9.27 16.81
CA ASN A 140 3.54 10.07 15.62
C ASN A 140 3.64 9.25 14.34
N GLN A 141 3.61 7.93 14.45
CA GLN A 141 3.57 7.02 13.31
C GLN A 141 2.20 7.01 12.62
N PRO A 142 2.14 6.68 11.32
CA PRO A 142 0.89 6.37 10.66
C PRO A 142 0.14 5.24 11.40
N VAL A 143 -1.19 5.34 11.38
CA VAL A 143 -2.07 4.34 11.98
C VAL A 143 -1.78 2.97 11.40
N LEU A 144 -1.86 1.91 12.21
CA LEU A 144 -1.58 0.54 11.78
C LEU A 144 -2.30 0.16 10.48
N ARG A 145 -3.56 0.61 10.33
CA ARG A 145 -4.36 0.40 9.12
C ARG A 145 -3.67 0.88 7.84
N VAL A 146 -2.93 1.99 7.90
CA VAL A 146 -2.18 2.53 6.75
C VAL A 146 -1.03 1.60 6.37
N VAL A 147 -0.28 1.11 7.37
CA VAL A 147 0.82 0.16 7.16
C VAL A 147 0.30 -1.17 6.63
N GLN A 148 -0.78 -1.70 7.22
CA GLN A 148 -1.44 -2.92 6.76
C GLN A 148 -1.89 -2.82 5.31
N ASN A 149 -2.63 -1.76 4.95
CA ASN A 149 -3.11 -1.58 3.58
C ASN A 149 -1.95 -1.50 2.58
N PHE A 150 -0.87 -0.79 2.93
CA PHE A 150 0.30 -0.66 2.07
C PHE A 150 1.03 -2.00 1.88
N VAL A 151 1.33 -2.70 2.98
CA VAL A 151 2.04 -3.99 2.96
C VAL A 151 1.21 -5.04 2.24
N ASN A 152 -0.08 -5.18 2.56
CA ASN A 152 -0.96 -6.16 1.92
C ASN A 152 -1.09 -5.92 0.42
N HIS A 153 -1.21 -4.65 -0.01
CA HIS A 153 -1.22 -4.31 -1.42
C HIS A 153 0.09 -4.70 -2.09
N TYR A 154 1.24 -4.36 -1.49
CA TYR A 154 2.55 -4.72 -2.02
C TYR A 154 2.75 -6.23 -2.12
N SER A 155 2.46 -6.97 -1.05
CA SER A 155 2.59 -8.44 -1.02
C SER A 155 1.72 -9.13 -2.08
N ARG A 156 0.48 -8.68 -2.28
CA ARG A 156 -0.41 -9.23 -3.32
C ARG A 156 0.03 -8.91 -4.75
N THR A 157 0.73 -7.80 -4.96
CA THR A 157 1.11 -7.33 -6.30
C THR A 157 2.51 -7.72 -6.72
N HIS A 158 3.44 -7.89 -5.77
CA HIS A 158 4.86 -8.10 -6.05
C HIS A 158 5.43 -9.40 -5.45
N LEU A 159 4.81 -9.97 -4.41
CA LEU A 159 5.32 -11.16 -3.71
C LEU A 159 4.49 -12.41 -4.01
N GLU A 160 3.63 -12.36 -5.04
CA GLU A 160 2.71 -13.43 -5.44
C GLU A 160 1.99 -14.06 -4.24
N ASN A 161 1.72 -13.24 -3.21
CA ASN A 161 1.03 -13.67 -2.01
C ASN A 161 -0.49 -13.70 -2.30
N HIS A 162 -0.84 -14.46 -3.34
CA HIS A 162 -2.17 -14.96 -3.57
C HIS A 162 -2.44 -15.94 -2.44
N GLU A 163 -3.66 -15.91 -1.89
CA GLU A 163 -4.10 -16.89 -0.90
C GLU A 163 -4.01 -18.29 -1.53
N ARG A 164 -2.85 -18.94 -1.38
CA ARG A 164 -2.63 -20.35 -1.78
C ARG A 164 -3.43 -21.32 -0.91
N VAL A 165 -4.37 -20.82 -0.12
CA VAL A 165 -5.27 -21.58 0.72
C VAL A 165 -5.99 -22.63 -0.11
N ASP A 166 -6.43 -22.31 -1.32
CA ASP A 166 -7.10 -23.28 -2.20
C ASP A 166 -6.13 -24.32 -2.78
N GLU A 167 -4.90 -23.94 -3.10
CA GLU A 167 -3.86 -24.89 -3.55
C GLU A 167 -3.45 -25.83 -2.42
N ILE A 168 -3.24 -25.28 -1.21
CA ILE A 168 -2.90 -26.03 -0.01
C ILE A 168 -4.07 -26.94 0.38
N ARG A 169 -5.33 -26.47 0.28
CA ARG A 169 -6.52 -27.28 0.50
C ARG A 169 -6.59 -28.45 -0.49
N LYS A 170 -6.36 -28.20 -1.79
CA LYS A 170 -6.27 -29.26 -2.79
C LYS A 170 -5.16 -30.25 -2.49
N TRP A 171 -3.98 -29.77 -2.10
CA TRP A 171 -2.84 -30.61 -1.74
C TRP A 171 -3.11 -31.47 -0.50
N ILE A 172 -3.81 -30.92 0.50
CA ILE A 172 -4.26 -31.64 1.69
C ILE A 172 -5.27 -32.72 1.33
N HIS A 173 -6.30 -32.37 0.56
CA HIS A 173 -7.35 -33.32 0.17
C HIS A 173 -6.79 -34.46 -0.70
N ALA A 174 -5.77 -34.18 -1.54
CA ALA A 174 -5.10 -35.20 -2.35
C ALA A 174 -4.25 -36.20 -1.54
N ARG A 175 -3.87 -35.85 -0.30
CA ARG A 175 -3.10 -36.68 0.63
C ARG A 175 -3.91 -37.09 1.86
N ALA A 176 -5.23 -36.97 1.79
CA ALA A 176 -6.12 -37.41 2.87
C ALA A 176 -5.97 -38.91 3.07
N PHE A 177 -5.90 -39.34 4.33
CA PHE A 177 -5.80 -40.76 4.67
C PHE A 177 -6.99 -41.54 4.10
N ASN A 178 -6.70 -42.57 3.30
CA ASN A 178 -7.72 -43.41 2.66
C ASN A 178 -7.72 -44.86 3.17
N GLY A 179 -6.83 -45.20 4.12
CA GLY A 179 -6.68 -46.55 4.66
C GLY A 179 -5.75 -47.46 3.85
N ASP A 180 -5.49 -47.16 2.58
CA ASP A 180 -4.69 -47.98 1.65
C ASP A 180 -3.24 -47.48 1.49
N ASP A 181 -2.87 -46.41 2.20
CA ASP A 181 -1.53 -45.82 2.11
C ASP A 181 -0.41 -46.84 2.46
N ALA A 182 0.70 -46.82 1.73
CA ALA A 182 1.84 -47.70 2.00
C ALA A 182 2.54 -47.35 3.34
N MET A 183 3.24 -48.31 3.96
CA MET A 183 3.81 -48.18 5.31
C MET A 183 4.68 -46.91 5.51
N GLY A 184 5.43 -46.52 4.47
CA GLY A 184 6.30 -45.33 4.49
C GLY A 184 5.71 -44.07 3.84
N HIS A 185 4.47 -44.10 3.35
CA HIS A 185 3.85 -42.92 2.73
C HIS A 185 3.26 -41.99 3.80
N THR A 186 3.49 -40.69 3.62
CA THR A 186 2.90 -39.64 4.43
C THR A 186 1.48 -39.36 3.99
N PHE A 187 0.57 -39.36 4.95
CA PHE A 187 -0.82 -38.96 4.76
C PHE A 187 -1.18 -37.87 5.77
N ILE A 188 -2.28 -37.18 5.47
CA ILE A 188 -2.80 -36.07 6.25
C ILE A 188 -4.16 -36.47 6.83
N PHE A 189 -4.34 -36.16 8.10
CA PHE A 189 -5.61 -36.33 8.80
C PHE A 189 -6.03 -35.02 9.47
N GLY A 190 -7.33 -34.82 9.60
CA GLY A 190 -7.91 -33.57 10.13
C GLY A 190 -8.59 -33.82 11.47
N TRP A 191 -8.86 -32.73 12.18
CA TRP A 191 -9.70 -32.77 13.38
C TRP A 191 -11.16 -33.03 13.01
N GLU A 192 -11.70 -32.27 12.06
CA GLU A 192 -13.04 -32.45 11.48
C GLU A 192 -12.92 -33.00 10.05
N LEU A 193 -13.90 -33.81 9.65
CA LEU A 193 -13.97 -34.40 8.32
C LEU A 193 -15.24 -33.92 7.61
N ASP A 194 -15.13 -33.66 6.31
CA ASP A 194 -16.26 -33.37 5.44
C ASP A 194 -17.13 -34.62 5.22
N ARG A 195 -18.25 -34.46 4.51
CA ARG A 195 -19.18 -35.56 4.20
C ARG A 195 -18.56 -36.65 3.33
N GLU A 196 -17.45 -36.34 2.67
CA GLU A 196 -16.67 -37.27 1.84
C GLU A 196 -15.50 -37.91 2.61
N GLY A 197 -15.40 -37.68 3.93
CA GLY A 197 -14.36 -38.25 4.80
C GLY A 197 -12.99 -37.57 4.69
N ARG A 198 -12.90 -36.40 4.05
CA ARG A 198 -11.65 -35.64 3.90
C ARG A 198 -11.52 -34.59 5.01
N PRO A 199 -10.28 -34.25 5.43
CA PRO A 199 -10.06 -33.24 6.45
C PRO A 199 -10.63 -31.87 6.06
N GLU A 200 -11.45 -31.29 6.94
CA GLU A 200 -11.91 -29.91 6.80
C GLU A 200 -10.75 -28.93 7.02
N VAL A 201 -10.42 -28.16 5.98
CA VAL A 201 -9.34 -27.17 6.04
C VAL A 201 -9.94 -25.77 6.25
N GLY A 202 -9.87 -25.31 7.50
CA GLY A 202 -10.28 -23.97 7.93
C GLY A 202 -9.48 -22.85 7.25
N ASN A 203 -9.91 -21.60 7.43
CA ASN A 203 -9.23 -20.42 6.86
C ASN A 203 -8.21 -19.81 7.84
N GLY A 204 -8.02 -20.40 9.02
CA GLY A 204 -7.11 -19.91 10.05
C GLY A 204 -7.70 -18.80 10.93
N SER A 205 -9.02 -18.56 10.86
CA SER A 205 -9.71 -17.75 11.87
C SER A 205 -9.99 -18.55 13.14
N ASP A 206 -10.36 -17.86 14.22
CA ASP A 206 -10.70 -18.52 15.48
C ASP A 206 -11.98 -19.37 15.35
N GLU A 207 -12.92 -18.96 14.50
CA GLU A 207 -14.15 -19.73 14.21
C GLU A 207 -13.92 -20.92 13.28
N ARG A 208 -12.89 -20.86 12.42
CA ARG A 208 -12.54 -21.92 11.45
C ARG A 208 -11.02 -22.14 11.43
N PRO A 209 -10.47 -22.73 12.50
CA PRO A 209 -9.03 -22.88 12.64
C PRO A 209 -8.47 -23.83 11.58
N PHE A 210 -7.23 -23.57 11.13
CA PHE A 210 -6.51 -24.46 10.21
C PHE A 210 -5.71 -25.46 11.03
N ILE A 211 -6.20 -26.69 11.17
CA ILE A 211 -5.56 -27.75 11.97
C ILE A 211 -5.51 -29.03 11.15
N VAL A 212 -4.31 -29.50 10.84
CA VAL A 212 -4.06 -30.77 10.14
C VAL A 212 -2.88 -31.49 10.78
N GLY A 213 -2.99 -32.81 10.92
CA GLY A 213 -1.92 -33.70 11.34
C GLY A 213 -1.28 -34.40 10.14
N ILE A 214 0.03 -34.59 10.18
CA ILE A 214 0.77 -35.35 9.15
C ILE A 214 1.42 -36.54 9.85
N SER A 215 1.18 -37.74 9.33
CA SER A 215 1.78 -38.96 9.87
C SER A 215 2.07 -39.97 8.74
N THR A 216 2.66 -41.10 9.12
CA THR A 216 2.89 -42.28 8.27
C THR A 216 2.38 -43.50 9.02
N LYS A 217 2.03 -44.59 8.32
CA LYS A 217 1.59 -45.81 8.99
C LYS A 217 2.65 -46.43 9.90
N ALA A 218 3.94 -46.15 9.65
CA ALA A 218 5.02 -46.54 10.55
C ALA A 218 5.00 -45.87 11.94
N LEU A 219 4.24 -44.79 12.10
CA LEU A 219 4.10 -44.04 13.36
C LEU A 219 2.70 -44.19 13.99
N MET A 220 1.85 -45.04 13.42
CA MET A 220 0.51 -45.37 13.91
C MET A 220 0.49 -46.70 14.64
#